data_AF-A0A350EWB1-F1
#
_entry.id   AF-A0A350EWB1-F1
#
_cell.length_a   1.000
_cell.length_b   1.000
_cell.length_c   1.000
_cell.angle_alpha   90.00
_cell.angle_beta   90.00
_cell.angle_gamma   90.00
#
_symmetry.space_group_name_H-M   'P 1'
#
loop_
_entity.id
_entity.type
_entity.pdbx_description
1 polymer ?
#
loop_
_entity_poly.entity_id
_entity_poly.type
_entity_poly.pdbx_seq_one_letter_code
_entity_poly.pdbx_strand_id
1 'polypeptide(L)'
;MADVSALLDHPELTVNVAVAQTLRNWTGVDFGVRLSTLGLEGEGAEETEEGIGRWRAWRDENRADWQDLAPVAAAERSVPLLEAPDFELPTLKGEPVRLSQLRGRPVLINFWATWCSSCWPEIPELVALQNRAGERLTILGISLDGLPDQHAIDHGHSHHGHGEEGDPGDANAHGMSDLRKLVGGFAESKGMNYPVLLDPEGRVSMRYQGNELPVNVLIDAEGRVVRRFIGGRSANAFDDMILASLPDSKTSVAGPTP
;
A
#
# COMPACT_ATOMS: atom_id res chain seq x y z
N MET A 1 9.33 16.33 -3.80
CA MET A 1 9.04 15.62 -5.06
C MET A 1 10.34 15.00 -5.53
N ALA A 2 10.38 13.69 -5.79
CA ALA A 2 11.62 13.03 -6.20
C ALA A 2 11.95 13.44 -7.64
N ASP A 3 13.15 13.96 -7.83
CA ASP A 3 13.75 14.21 -9.13
C ASP A 3 13.87 12.87 -9.88
N VAL A 4 13.38 12.80 -11.12
CA VAL A 4 13.47 11.58 -11.93
C VAL A 4 14.94 11.22 -12.16
N SER A 5 15.84 12.21 -12.20
CA SER A 5 17.29 12.00 -12.25
C SER A 5 17.80 11.28 -10.99
N ALA A 6 17.23 11.56 -9.82
CA ALA A 6 17.60 10.90 -8.57
C ALA A 6 17.14 9.43 -8.48
N LEU A 7 16.07 9.06 -9.22
CA LEU A 7 15.66 7.67 -9.37
C LEU A 7 16.57 6.91 -10.35
N LEU A 8 17.07 7.58 -11.39
CA LEU A 8 18.01 7.03 -12.38
C LEU A 8 19.43 6.83 -11.80
N ASP A 9 19.79 7.61 -10.79
CA ASP A 9 21.07 7.55 -10.08
C ASP A 9 20.93 6.96 -8.66
N HIS A 10 19.81 6.28 -8.36
CA HIS A 10 19.55 5.72 -7.03
C HIS A 10 20.58 4.62 -6.66
N PRO A 11 21.09 4.58 -5.42
CA PRO A 11 22.12 3.60 -5.03
C PRO A 11 21.61 2.16 -4.98
N GLU A 12 20.32 1.96 -4.68
CA GLU A 12 19.69 0.63 -4.68
C GLU A 12 19.50 0.08 -6.10
N LEU A 13 20.01 -1.12 -6.33
CA LEU A 13 19.95 -1.78 -7.64
C LEU A 13 18.50 -2.15 -8.02
N THR A 14 17.66 -2.49 -7.06
CA THR A 14 16.22 -2.79 -7.26
C THR A 14 15.46 -1.58 -7.80
N VAL A 15 15.80 -0.37 -7.33
CA VAL A 15 15.22 0.88 -7.85
C VAL A 15 15.66 1.12 -9.28
N ASN A 16 16.96 0.95 -9.59
CA ASN A 16 17.46 1.06 -10.97
C ASN A 16 16.77 0.09 -11.93
N VAL A 17 16.58 -1.16 -11.52
CA VAL A 17 15.90 -2.18 -12.32
C VAL A 17 14.43 -1.80 -12.56
N ALA A 18 13.72 -1.34 -11.53
CA ALA A 18 12.33 -0.91 -11.65
C ALA A 18 12.18 0.28 -12.62
N VAL A 19 13.13 1.22 -12.60
CA VAL A 19 13.16 2.36 -13.53
C VAL A 19 13.42 1.89 -14.96
N ALA A 20 14.39 0.98 -15.18
CA ALA A 20 14.67 0.41 -16.50
C ALA A 20 13.46 -0.33 -17.09
N GLN A 21 12.71 -1.08 -16.28
CA GLN A 21 11.49 -1.75 -16.71
C GLN A 21 10.35 -0.78 -17.04
N THR A 22 10.23 0.30 -16.26
CA THR A 22 9.23 1.35 -16.51
C THR A 22 9.51 2.04 -17.85
N LEU A 23 10.77 2.35 -18.13
CA LEU A 23 11.17 2.96 -19.40
C LEU A 23 10.95 2.03 -20.59
N ARG A 24 11.22 0.73 -20.47
CA ARG A 24 10.88 -0.24 -21.51
C ARG A 24 9.41 -0.13 -21.92
N ASN A 25 8.51 0.03 -20.95
CA ASN A 25 7.09 0.14 -21.24
C ASN A 25 6.70 1.45 -21.94
N TRP A 26 7.52 2.50 -21.81
CA TRP A 26 7.26 3.82 -22.40
C TRP A 26 7.94 4.03 -23.75
N THR A 27 9.16 3.51 -23.90
CA THR A 27 10.02 3.75 -25.08
C THR A 27 10.17 2.51 -25.96
N GLY A 28 9.79 1.33 -25.47
CA GLY A 28 9.99 0.05 -26.14
C GLY A 28 11.42 -0.50 -26.06
N VAL A 29 12.34 0.21 -25.39
CA VAL A 29 13.75 -0.22 -25.25
C VAL A 29 13.87 -1.27 -24.14
N ASP A 30 14.13 -2.54 -24.49
CA ASP A 30 14.41 -3.59 -23.50
C ASP A 30 15.91 -3.74 -23.27
N PHE A 31 16.33 -3.46 -22.04
CA PHE A 31 17.72 -3.59 -21.62
C PHE A 31 18.07 -5.04 -21.21
N GLY A 32 17.09 -5.94 -21.11
CA GLY A 32 17.28 -7.32 -20.64
C GLY A 32 17.33 -7.43 -19.11
N VAL A 33 16.95 -6.38 -18.38
CA VAL A 33 16.94 -6.38 -16.91
C VAL A 33 15.66 -7.03 -16.39
N ARG A 34 15.79 -7.92 -15.40
CA ARG A 34 14.66 -8.62 -14.77
C ARG A 34 14.79 -8.56 -13.25
N LEU A 35 13.71 -8.20 -12.56
CA LEU A 35 13.65 -8.19 -11.08
C LEU A 35 13.80 -9.60 -10.50
N SER A 36 13.27 -10.60 -11.19
CA SER A 36 13.19 -11.99 -10.73
C SER A 36 14.54 -12.71 -10.64
N THR A 37 15.56 -12.20 -11.33
CA THR A 37 16.90 -12.80 -11.45
C THR A 37 17.98 -11.92 -10.80
N LEU A 38 17.59 -10.81 -10.16
CA LEU A 38 18.50 -9.88 -9.52
C LEU A 38 19.15 -10.50 -8.28
N GLY A 39 20.47 -10.63 -8.27
CA GLY A 39 21.22 -11.20 -7.14
C GLY A 39 21.19 -12.73 -7.04
N LEU A 40 20.74 -13.42 -8.10
CA LEU A 40 20.81 -14.88 -8.22
C LEU A 40 22.04 -15.31 -9.04
N GLU A 41 22.45 -16.57 -8.93
CA GLU A 41 23.48 -17.19 -9.80
C GLU A 41 22.80 -18.18 -10.76
N GLY A 42 23.21 -18.23 -12.03
CA GLY A 42 22.69 -19.16 -13.04
C GLY A 42 22.21 -18.52 -14.35
N GLU A 43 21.63 -19.33 -15.24
CA GLU A 43 21.09 -18.86 -16.53
C GLU A 43 20.00 -17.79 -16.30
N GLY A 44 20.17 -16.63 -16.93
CA GLY A 44 19.32 -15.44 -16.74
C GLY A 44 19.85 -14.41 -15.72
N ALA A 45 20.71 -14.81 -14.78
CA ALA A 45 21.41 -13.87 -13.90
C ALA A 45 22.50 -13.10 -14.67
N GLU A 46 23.29 -13.81 -15.47
CA GLU A 46 24.32 -13.22 -16.34
C GLU A 46 23.69 -12.25 -17.36
N GLU A 47 22.56 -12.62 -17.98
CA GLU A 47 21.81 -11.75 -18.89
C GLU A 47 21.27 -10.48 -18.19
N THR A 48 20.90 -10.61 -16.91
CA THR A 48 20.42 -9.49 -16.09
C THR A 48 21.57 -8.55 -15.73
N GLU A 49 22.74 -9.09 -15.40
CA GLU A 49 23.95 -8.32 -15.10
C GLU A 49 24.45 -7.56 -16.33
N GLU A 50 24.53 -8.22 -17.49
CA GLU A 50 24.80 -7.56 -18.76
C GLU A 50 23.74 -6.49 -19.08
N GLY A 51 22.47 -6.78 -18.77
CA GLY A 51 21.38 -5.85 -18.94
C GLY A 51 21.50 -4.60 -18.07
N ILE A 52 22.01 -4.75 -16.85
CA ILE A 52 22.33 -3.62 -15.96
C ILE A 52 23.46 -2.78 -16.57
N GLY A 53 24.45 -3.42 -17.20
CA GLY A 53 25.51 -2.74 -17.96
C GLY A 53 24.96 -1.90 -19.11
N ARG A 54 24.10 -2.49 -19.95
CA ARG A 54 23.41 -1.80 -21.07
C ARG A 54 22.55 -0.64 -20.58
N TRP A 55 21.82 -0.85 -19.48
CA TRP A 55 21.03 0.19 -18.82
C TRP A 55 21.89 1.38 -18.40
N ARG A 56 23.00 1.13 -17.69
CA ARG A 56 23.89 2.19 -17.21
C ARG A 56 24.52 2.98 -18.36
N ALA A 57 24.99 2.28 -19.40
CA ALA A 57 25.56 2.92 -20.59
C ALA A 57 24.53 3.81 -21.29
N TRP A 58 23.33 3.29 -21.55
CA TRP A 58 22.24 4.08 -22.16
C TRP A 58 21.86 5.29 -21.30
N ARG A 59 21.74 5.12 -19.98
CA ARG A 59 21.44 6.22 -19.05
C ARG A 59 22.49 7.32 -19.14
N ASP A 60 23.78 6.95 -19.15
CA ASP A 60 24.87 7.91 -19.18
C ASP A 60 24.97 8.64 -20.53
N GLU A 61 24.70 7.95 -21.64
CA GLU A 61 24.65 8.52 -22.99
C GLU A 61 23.48 9.49 -23.20
N ASN A 62 22.33 9.19 -22.60
CA ASN A 62 21.11 10.00 -22.76
C ASN A 62 20.98 11.04 -21.63
N ARG A 63 21.96 11.15 -20.73
CA ARG A 63 21.92 11.95 -19.50
C ARG A 63 21.43 13.39 -19.72
N ALA A 64 21.87 14.03 -20.81
CA ALA A 64 21.45 15.40 -21.15
C ALA A 64 19.94 15.52 -21.40
N ASP A 65 19.30 14.49 -21.97
CA ASP A 65 17.86 14.48 -22.24
C ASP A 65 17.02 14.32 -20.96
N TRP A 66 17.60 13.80 -19.88
CA TRP A 66 16.92 13.52 -18.61
C TRP A 66 17.28 14.49 -17.48
N GLN A 67 18.41 15.20 -17.56
CA GLN A 67 18.84 16.20 -16.57
C GLN A 67 17.93 17.43 -16.53
N ASP A 68 17.32 17.78 -17.66
CA ASP A 68 16.39 18.89 -17.79
C ASP A 68 14.92 18.46 -17.78
N LEU A 69 14.64 17.18 -17.51
CA LEU A 69 13.30 16.77 -17.09
C LEU A 69 13.09 17.32 -15.69
N ALA A 70 12.75 18.61 -15.64
CA ALA A 70 12.04 19.15 -14.49
C ALA A 70 10.94 18.12 -14.18
N PRO A 71 10.81 17.64 -12.93
CA PRO A 71 9.64 16.86 -12.56
C PRO A 71 8.46 17.62 -13.13
N VAL A 72 7.62 16.98 -13.98
CA VAL A 72 6.51 17.66 -14.66
C VAL A 72 5.72 18.39 -13.58
N ALA A 73 5.97 19.69 -13.39
CA ALA A 73 6.02 20.35 -12.07
C ALA A 73 4.86 19.96 -11.18
N ALA A 74 4.94 18.80 -10.48
CA ALA A 74 3.82 17.88 -10.25
C ALA A 74 2.53 18.58 -10.59
N ALA A 75 2.20 18.71 -11.90
CA ALA A 75 1.31 19.78 -12.37
C ALA A 75 0.22 19.85 -11.34
N GLU A 76 0.09 20.98 -10.63
CA GLU A 76 -0.84 21.15 -9.52
C GLU A 76 -2.28 21.06 -10.06
N ARG A 77 -2.61 19.98 -10.76
CA ARG A 77 -3.73 19.12 -10.45
C ARG A 77 -3.74 18.89 -8.93
N SER A 78 -4.11 19.96 -8.23
CA SER A 78 -5.28 19.95 -7.37
C SER A 78 -6.42 19.26 -8.11
N VAL A 79 -6.29 17.94 -8.33
CA VAL A 79 -7.47 17.09 -8.38
C VAL A 79 -8.15 17.40 -7.06
N PRO A 80 -9.39 17.91 -7.06
CA PRO A 80 -10.10 18.16 -5.82
C PRO A 80 -10.02 16.87 -5.02
N LEU A 81 -9.32 16.89 -3.89
CA LEU A 81 -9.18 15.71 -3.05
C LEU A 81 -10.60 15.32 -2.65
N LEU A 82 -11.01 14.12 -3.04
CA LEU A 82 -12.36 13.65 -2.76
C LEU A 82 -12.50 13.47 -1.26
N GLU A 83 -13.57 14.02 -0.67
CA GLU A 83 -13.91 13.74 0.72
C GLU A 83 -14.03 12.22 0.91
N ALA A 84 -13.35 11.70 1.92
CA ALA A 84 -13.36 10.29 2.22
C ALA A 84 -14.78 9.87 2.66
N PRO A 85 -15.41 8.87 2.03
CA PRO A 85 -16.74 8.41 2.43
C PRO A 85 -16.76 7.98 3.91
N ASP A 86 -17.53 8.68 4.74
CA ASP A 86 -17.59 8.38 6.17
C ASP A 86 -18.16 6.97 6.43
N PHE A 87 -17.73 6.34 7.51
CA PHE A 87 -18.19 5.03 7.91
C PHE A 87 -18.13 4.88 9.42
N GLU A 88 -18.89 3.90 9.91
CA GLU A 88 -18.79 3.42 11.28
C GLU A 88 -18.69 1.90 11.24
N LEU A 89 -17.61 1.35 11.79
CA LEU A 89 -17.36 -0.09 11.86
C LEU A 89 -17.00 -0.49 13.30
N PRO A 90 -17.38 -1.70 13.74
CA PRO A 90 -16.99 -2.21 15.04
C PRO A 90 -15.52 -2.65 15.04
N THR A 91 -14.83 -2.42 16.15
CA THR A 91 -13.53 -3.04 16.44
C THR A 91 -13.70 -4.53 16.78
N LEU A 92 -12.57 -5.22 16.96
CA LEU A 92 -12.53 -6.57 17.55
C LEU A 92 -13.22 -6.67 18.92
N LYS A 93 -13.27 -5.57 19.69
CA LYS A 93 -13.98 -5.50 20.98
C LYS A 93 -15.46 -5.14 20.84
N GLY A 94 -15.92 -4.84 19.63
CA GLY A 94 -17.29 -4.40 19.33
C GLY A 94 -17.54 -2.91 19.54
N GLU A 95 -16.51 -2.15 19.89
CA GLU A 95 -16.60 -0.68 20.03
C GLU A 95 -16.73 -0.05 18.64
N PRO A 96 -17.67 0.89 18.42
CA PRO A 96 -17.78 1.56 17.13
C PRO A 96 -16.64 2.56 16.93
N VAL A 97 -16.04 2.56 15.74
CA VAL A 97 -15.09 3.58 15.29
C VAL A 97 -15.67 4.26 14.06
N ARG A 98 -15.80 5.58 14.13
CA ARG A 98 -16.26 6.41 13.01
C ARG A 98 -15.09 7.19 12.40
N LEU A 99 -14.94 7.14 11.08
CA LEU A 99 -13.84 7.82 10.39
C LEU A 99 -13.83 9.33 10.67
N SER A 100 -15.00 9.98 10.65
CA SER A 100 -15.11 11.41 10.91
C SER A 100 -14.60 11.86 12.29
N GLN A 101 -14.55 10.95 13.28
CA GLN A 101 -14.01 11.25 14.61
C GLN A 101 -12.48 11.30 14.64
N LEU A 102 -11.82 10.80 13.59
CA LEU A 102 -10.37 10.80 13.43
C LEU A 102 -9.86 12.02 12.67
N ARG A 103 -10.71 12.99 12.32
CA ARG A 103 -10.25 14.26 11.74
C ARG A 103 -9.26 14.98 12.66
N GLY A 104 -8.39 15.79 12.07
CA GLY A 104 -7.28 16.46 12.75
C GLY A 104 -5.98 15.65 12.78
N ARG A 105 -5.98 14.42 12.26
CA ARG A 105 -4.78 13.60 12.03
C ARG A 105 -4.93 12.80 10.73
N PRO A 106 -3.85 12.50 10.01
CA PRO A 106 -3.89 11.58 8.89
C PRO A 106 -4.33 10.18 9.30
N VAL A 107 -5.07 9.51 8.41
CA VAL A 107 -5.53 8.14 8.58
C VAL A 107 -5.08 7.29 7.40
N LEU A 108 -4.45 6.14 7.69
CA LEU A 108 -4.16 5.12 6.70
C LEU A 108 -5.13 3.95 6.90
N ILE A 109 -6.02 3.75 5.94
CA ILE A 109 -6.89 2.56 5.91
C ILE A 109 -6.15 1.46 5.15
N ASN A 110 -6.04 0.28 5.76
CA ASN A 110 -5.56 -0.93 5.12
C ASN A 110 -6.71 -1.95 5.07
N PHE A 111 -7.15 -2.30 3.87
CA PHE A 111 -8.08 -3.41 3.65
C PHE A 111 -7.29 -4.70 3.51
N TRP A 112 -7.68 -5.72 4.28
CA TRP A 112 -6.99 -7.01 4.35
C TRP A 112 -7.95 -8.15 4.73
N ALA A 113 -7.46 -9.38 4.71
CA ALA A 113 -8.17 -10.54 5.25
C ALA A 113 -7.18 -11.60 5.76
N THR A 114 -7.59 -12.48 6.66
CA THR A 114 -6.72 -13.54 7.20
C THR A 114 -6.29 -14.54 6.12
N TRP A 115 -7.17 -14.81 5.16
CA TRP A 115 -6.94 -15.67 3.99
C TRP A 115 -6.11 -14.99 2.87
N CYS A 116 -5.86 -13.68 2.96
CA CYS A 116 -5.07 -12.94 1.98
C CYS A 116 -3.56 -13.14 2.23
N SER A 117 -2.95 -14.11 1.56
CA SER A 117 -1.52 -14.40 1.69
C SER A 117 -0.62 -13.22 1.27
N SER A 118 -1.03 -12.44 0.28
CA SER A 118 -0.33 -11.22 -0.18
C SER A 118 -0.36 -10.08 0.84
N CYS A 119 -1.27 -10.12 1.81
CA CYS A 119 -1.37 -9.12 2.88
C CYS A 119 -0.34 -9.37 3.99
N TRP A 120 0.09 -10.62 4.21
CA TRP A 120 0.90 -10.97 5.38
C TRP A 120 2.27 -10.27 5.43
N PRO A 121 3.01 -10.09 4.30
CA PRO A 121 4.27 -9.34 4.31
C PRO A 121 4.10 -7.85 4.62
N GLU A 122 2.91 -7.27 4.41
CA GLU A 122 2.64 -5.85 4.66
C GLU A 122 2.35 -5.54 6.14
N ILE A 123 1.72 -6.47 6.86
CA ILE A 123 1.37 -6.30 8.28
C ILE A 123 2.57 -5.87 9.15
N PRO A 124 3.76 -6.53 9.12
CA PRO A 124 4.90 -6.10 9.92
C PRO A 124 5.40 -4.69 9.54
N GLU A 125 5.28 -4.30 8.27
CA GLU A 125 5.64 -2.96 7.80
C GLU A 125 4.70 -1.89 8.36
N LEU A 126 3.39 -2.18 8.42
CA LEU A 126 2.39 -1.31 9.06
C LEU A 126 2.59 -1.22 10.57
N VAL A 127 2.97 -2.32 11.23
CA VAL A 127 3.31 -2.33 12.66
C VAL A 127 4.52 -1.43 12.92
N ALA A 128 5.57 -1.56 12.10
CA ALA A 128 6.76 -0.73 12.18
C ALA A 128 6.42 0.75 11.93
N LEU A 129 5.57 1.04 10.94
CA LEU A 129 5.09 2.38 10.64
C LEU A 129 4.33 2.99 11.82
N GLN A 130 3.38 2.27 12.43
CA GLN A 130 2.62 2.76 13.59
C GLN A 130 3.54 3.08 14.77
N ASN A 131 4.57 2.25 15.01
CA ASN A 131 5.57 2.48 16.04
C ASN A 131 6.41 3.75 15.78
N ARG A 132 6.76 4.04 14.52
CA ARG A 132 7.55 5.24 14.15
C ARG A 132 6.71 6.51 14.08
N ALA A 133 5.50 6.41 13.57
CA ALA A 133 4.61 7.55 13.39
C ALA A 133 4.03 8.01 14.74
N GLY A 134 3.75 7.07 15.65
CA GLY A 134 3.11 7.36 16.93
C GLY A 134 1.75 8.01 16.73
N GLU A 135 1.48 9.10 17.44
CA GLU A 135 0.21 9.83 17.34
C GLU A 135 0.04 10.66 16.05
N ARG A 136 1.10 10.76 15.22
CA ARG A 136 1.07 11.54 13.96
C ARG A 136 0.28 10.86 12.85
N LEU A 137 -0.04 9.58 13.01
CA LEU A 137 -0.80 8.77 12.05
C LEU A 137 -1.71 7.81 12.82
N THR A 138 -2.92 7.59 12.32
CA THR A 138 -3.75 6.48 12.75
C THR A 138 -3.90 5.47 11.62
N ILE A 139 -3.45 4.24 11.85
CA ILE A 139 -3.70 3.13 10.92
C ILE A 139 -5.00 2.43 11.33
N LEU A 140 -5.87 2.13 10.35
CA LEU A 140 -7.07 1.31 10.54
C LEU A 140 -6.98 0.07 9.64
N GLY A 141 -6.80 -1.10 10.24
CA GLY A 141 -6.87 -2.38 9.52
C GLY A 141 -8.32 -2.84 9.41
N ILE A 142 -8.93 -2.74 8.23
CA ILE A 142 -10.30 -3.19 7.98
C ILE A 142 -10.26 -4.61 7.40
N SER A 143 -10.71 -5.58 8.20
CA SER A 143 -10.81 -6.98 7.79
C SER A 143 -12.06 -7.23 6.96
N LEU A 144 -11.88 -7.97 5.87
CA LEU A 144 -12.92 -8.45 4.96
C LEU A 144 -13.25 -9.93 5.15
N ASP A 145 -12.87 -10.52 6.28
CA ASP A 145 -13.06 -11.96 6.56
C ASP A 145 -14.53 -12.40 6.67
N GLY A 146 -15.48 -11.47 6.73
CA GLY A 146 -16.91 -11.78 6.62
C GLY A 146 -17.40 -11.95 5.18
N LEU A 147 -16.58 -11.59 4.19
CA LEU A 147 -16.86 -11.88 2.79
C LEU A 147 -16.31 -13.26 2.41
N PRO A 148 -17.01 -14.00 1.52
CA PRO A 148 -16.47 -15.23 0.97
C PRO A 148 -15.17 -14.94 0.22
N ASP A 149 -14.19 -15.85 0.33
CA ASP A 149 -12.92 -15.75 -0.37
C ASP A 149 -13.17 -15.71 -1.89
N GLN A 150 -13.02 -14.53 -2.50
CA GLN A 150 -13.24 -14.35 -3.93
C GLN A 150 -12.19 -15.07 -4.78
N HIS A 151 -10.98 -15.35 -4.25
CA HIS A 151 -10.01 -16.18 -4.99
C HIS A 151 -10.46 -17.64 -5.06
N ALA A 152 -11.23 -18.13 -4.08
CA ALA A 152 -11.84 -19.45 -4.15
C ALA A 152 -12.96 -19.53 -5.21
N ILE A 153 -13.61 -18.41 -5.52
CA ILE A 153 -14.70 -18.32 -6.52
C ILE A 153 -14.13 -18.28 -7.95
N ASP A 154 -13.06 -17.52 -8.19
CA ASP A 154 -12.51 -17.32 -9.54
C ASP A 154 -11.52 -18.43 -9.99
N HIS A 155 -10.89 -19.15 -9.05
CA HIS A 155 -9.89 -20.18 -9.38
C HIS A 155 -10.29 -21.60 -9.06
N GLY A 156 -11.51 -21.87 -8.56
CA GLY A 156 -12.01 -23.24 -8.36
C GLY A 156 -11.14 -24.13 -7.46
N HIS A 157 -10.23 -23.53 -6.68
CA HIS A 157 -9.29 -24.22 -5.83
C HIS A 157 -9.52 -23.81 -4.38
N SER A 158 -10.38 -24.56 -3.70
CA SER A 158 -10.42 -24.55 -2.25
C SER A 158 -9.12 -25.16 -1.71
N HIS A 159 -8.23 -24.35 -1.16
CA HIS A 159 -7.21 -24.86 -0.24
C HIS A 159 -7.84 -25.00 1.16
N HIS A 160 -8.68 -26.03 1.32
CA HIS A 160 -9.12 -26.46 2.64
C HIS A 160 -7.96 -27.19 3.33
N GLY A 161 -7.40 -26.58 4.36
CA GLY A 161 -6.71 -27.29 5.43
C GLY A 161 -7.71 -28.25 6.10
N HIS A 162 -7.26 -29.47 6.37
CA HIS A 162 -8.05 -30.54 6.99
C HIS A 162 -8.70 -30.10 8.32
N GLY A 163 -10.03 -30.10 8.35
CA GLY A 163 -10.81 -29.89 9.57
C GLY A 163 -12.32 -29.91 9.29
N GLU A 164 -12.88 -31.13 9.29
CA GLU A 164 -14.30 -31.51 9.47
C GLU A 164 -15.40 -30.93 8.57
N GLU A 165 -16.34 -31.83 8.23
CA GLU A 165 -17.45 -31.66 7.30
C GLU A 165 -18.39 -30.50 7.71
N GLY A 166 -18.50 -29.51 6.83
CA GLY A 166 -19.47 -28.42 6.90
C GLY A 166 -19.66 -27.78 5.52
N ASP A 167 -20.92 -27.70 5.11
CA ASP A 167 -21.49 -27.22 3.85
C ASP A 167 -20.84 -25.92 3.26
N PRO A 168 -20.63 -25.77 1.93
CA PRO A 168 -20.08 -24.55 1.32
C PRO A 168 -21.00 -23.32 1.39
N GLY A 169 -22.17 -23.45 2.03
CA GLY A 169 -23.14 -22.38 2.25
C GLY A 169 -22.96 -21.56 3.54
N ASP A 170 -22.00 -21.91 4.41
CA ASP A 170 -22.01 -21.48 5.82
C ASP A 170 -21.04 -20.35 6.20
N ALA A 171 -20.41 -19.69 5.22
CA ALA A 171 -19.55 -18.51 5.45
C ALA A 171 -20.31 -17.34 6.11
N ASN A 172 -21.65 -17.35 6.05
CA ASN A 172 -22.53 -16.37 6.71
C ASN A 172 -23.15 -16.87 8.04
N ALA A 173 -22.88 -18.10 8.49
CA ALA A 173 -23.50 -18.68 9.69
C ALA A 173 -22.69 -18.46 10.97
N HIS A 174 -21.43 -18.07 10.84
CA HIS A 174 -20.57 -17.74 11.97
C HIS A 174 -20.81 -16.28 12.33
N GLY A 175 -21.75 -16.06 13.26
CA GLY A 175 -22.13 -14.73 13.70
C GLY A 175 -20.92 -13.90 14.15
N MET A 176 -21.08 -12.58 14.25
CA MET A 176 -20.02 -11.61 14.55
C MET A 176 -19.05 -11.99 15.69
N SER A 177 -19.47 -12.82 16.66
CA SER A 177 -18.59 -13.39 17.69
C SER A 177 -17.44 -14.22 17.10
N ASP A 178 -17.72 -15.10 16.14
CA ASP A 178 -16.73 -16.02 15.59
C ASP A 178 -15.80 -15.30 14.61
N LEU A 179 -16.34 -14.36 13.83
CA LEU A 179 -15.53 -13.43 13.03
C LEU A 179 -14.52 -12.66 13.91
N ARG A 180 -14.96 -12.14 15.06
CA ARG A 180 -14.07 -11.45 16.01
C ARG A 180 -12.97 -12.37 16.55
N LYS A 181 -13.28 -13.63 16.86
CA LYS A 181 -12.29 -14.60 17.34
C LYS A 181 -11.26 -14.94 16.26
N LEU A 182 -11.71 -15.20 15.03
CA LEU A 182 -10.84 -15.51 13.90
C LEU A 182 -9.87 -14.36 13.61
N VAL A 183 -10.42 -13.17 13.38
CA VAL A 183 -9.62 -11.98 13.03
C VAL A 183 -8.77 -11.55 14.21
N GLY A 184 -9.31 -11.61 15.43
CA GLY A 184 -8.58 -11.25 16.65
C GLY A 184 -7.38 -12.15 16.93
N GLY A 185 -7.57 -13.48 16.85
CA GLY A 185 -6.47 -14.43 17.03
C GLY A 185 -5.39 -14.26 15.96
N PHE A 186 -5.76 -13.98 14.72
CA PHE A 186 -4.80 -13.68 13.66
C PHE A 186 -4.06 -12.37 13.94
N ALA A 187 -4.77 -11.29 14.25
CA ALA A 187 -4.18 -9.98 14.52
C ALA A 187 -3.18 -10.02 15.67
N GLU A 188 -3.51 -10.75 16.75
CA GLU A 188 -2.61 -11.01 17.87
C GLU A 188 -1.38 -11.80 17.42
N SER A 189 -1.56 -12.87 16.64
CA SER A 189 -0.44 -13.70 16.14
C SER A 189 0.53 -12.93 15.25
N LYS A 190 0.06 -11.89 14.55
CA LYS A 190 0.87 -11.01 13.70
C LYS A 190 1.41 -9.78 14.43
N GLY A 191 1.04 -9.58 15.69
CA GLY A 191 1.48 -8.44 16.49
C GLY A 191 0.91 -7.09 16.02
N MET A 192 -0.30 -7.09 15.44
CA MET A 192 -0.96 -5.87 14.99
C MET A 192 -1.18 -4.91 16.18
N ASN A 193 -0.59 -3.71 16.11
CA ASN A 193 -0.57 -2.71 17.18
C ASN A 193 -1.43 -1.47 16.86
N TYR A 194 -2.30 -1.57 15.86
CA TYR A 194 -3.24 -0.54 15.43
C TYR A 194 -4.68 -1.08 15.46
N PRO A 195 -5.70 -0.20 15.51
CA PRO A 195 -7.10 -0.63 15.51
C PRO A 195 -7.46 -1.53 14.32
N VAL A 196 -8.05 -2.69 14.63
CA VAL A 196 -8.62 -3.62 13.65
C VAL A 196 -10.14 -3.52 13.69
N LEU A 197 -10.74 -3.23 12.53
CA LEU A 197 -12.18 -3.08 12.33
C LEU A 197 -12.71 -4.20 11.45
N LEU A 198 -14.00 -4.52 11.58
CA LEU A 198 -14.64 -5.60 10.82
C LEU A 198 -15.66 -5.01 9.84
N ASP A 199 -15.49 -5.27 8.54
CA ASP A 199 -16.47 -4.95 7.49
C ASP A 199 -17.07 -6.24 6.91
N PRO A 200 -17.93 -6.94 7.69
CA PRO A 200 -18.40 -8.28 7.32
C PRO A 200 -19.21 -8.31 6.02
N GLU A 201 -19.83 -7.19 5.65
CA GLU A 201 -20.67 -7.07 4.47
C GLU A 201 -19.97 -6.34 3.31
N GLY A 202 -18.71 -5.91 3.48
CA GLY A 202 -17.95 -5.18 2.46
C GLY A 202 -18.53 -3.80 2.09
N ARG A 203 -19.43 -3.24 2.90
CA ARG A 203 -20.11 -1.96 2.57
C ARG A 203 -19.15 -0.78 2.61
N VAL A 204 -18.09 -0.87 3.41
CA VAL A 204 -17.04 0.15 3.47
C VAL A 204 -16.04 -0.10 2.35
N SER A 205 -15.53 -1.32 2.21
CA SER A 205 -14.56 -1.64 1.16
C SER A 205 -15.08 -1.29 -0.23
N MET A 206 -16.33 -1.57 -0.57
CA MET A 206 -16.94 -1.19 -1.85
C MET A 206 -16.86 0.32 -2.13
N ARG A 207 -17.09 1.17 -1.13
CA ARG A 207 -17.05 2.64 -1.30
C ARG A 207 -15.64 3.18 -1.51
N TYR A 208 -14.64 2.45 -1.01
CA TYR A 208 -13.22 2.76 -1.18
C TYR A 208 -12.55 1.95 -2.29
N GLN A 209 -13.33 1.18 -3.06
CA GLN A 209 -12.82 0.24 -4.07
C GLN A 209 -11.77 -0.73 -3.46
N GLY A 210 -12.02 -1.24 -2.27
CA GLY A 210 -11.10 -2.05 -1.46
C GLY A 210 -11.06 -3.54 -1.80
N ASN A 211 -11.60 -3.96 -2.94
CA ASN A 211 -11.80 -5.38 -3.26
C ASN A 211 -10.52 -6.10 -3.76
N GLU A 212 -9.47 -5.36 -4.12
CA GLU A 212 -8.21 -5.90 -4.66
C GLU A 212 -7.12 -5.96 -3.56
N LEU A 213 -7.17 -6.96 -2.69
CA LEU A 213 -6.37 -7.00 -1.47
C LEU A 213 -4.85 -7.23 -1.68
N PRO A 214 -3.98 -6.62 -0.85
CA PRO A 214 -4.30 -5.54 0.08
C PRO A 214 -4.53 -4.21 -0.66
N VAL A 215 -5.45 -3.38 -0.14
CA VAL A 215 -5.64 -2.00 -0.61
C VAL A 215 -5.34 -1.04 0.52
N ASN A 216 -4.56 0.00 0.22
CA ASN A 216 -4.27 1.07 1.14
C ASN A 216 -4.87 2.39 0.66
N VAL A 217 -5.50 3.13 1.58
CA VAL A 217 -6.06 4.46 1.32
C VAL A 217 -5.53 5.43 2.36
N LEU A 218 -4.84 6.46 1.91
CA LEU A 218 -4.33 7.54 2.74
C LEU A 218 -5.29 8.72 2.72
N ILE A 219 -5.70 9.15 3.90
CA ILE A 219 -6.62 10.25 4.15
C ILE A 219 -5.88 11.33 4.95
N ASP A 220 -5.99 12.59 4.54
CA ASP A 220 -5.38 13.72 5.26
C ASP A 220 -6.15 14.09 6.54
N ALA A 221 -5.61 15.05 7.31
CA ALA A 221 -6.21 15.52 8.56
C ALA A 221 -7.58 16.20 8.36
N GLU A 222 -7.88 16.72 7.16
CA GLU A 222 -9.16 17.32 6.83
C GLU A 222 -10.23 16.28 6.48
N GLY A 223 -9.83 15.02 6.24
CA GLY A 223 -10.72 13.91 5.90
C GLY A 223 -10.85 13.68 4.39
N ARG A 224 -9.86 14.09 3.59
CA ARG A 224 -9.87 13.93 2.14
C ARG A 224 -8.91 12.81 1.72
N VAL A 225 -9.30 12.04 0.70
CA VAL A 225 -8.47 10.96 0.15
C VAL A 225 -7.32 11.57 -0.63
N VAL A 226 -6.10 11.40 -0.12
CA VAL A 226 -4.86 11.85 -0.77
C VAL A 226 -4.37 10.82 -1.77
N ARG A 227 -4.48 9.54 -1.43
CA ARG A 227 -3.96 8.47 -2.28
C ARG A 227 -4.65 7.14 -2.01
N ARG A 228 -4.82 6.34 -3.07
CA ARG A 228 -5.17 4.92 -3.02
C ARG A 228 -4.14 4.12 -3.80
N PHE A 229 -3.75 2.96 -3.30
CA PHE A 229 -2.89 2.02 -4.03
C PHE A 229 -3.14 0.59 -3.61
N ILE A 230 -2.83 -0.32 -4.53
CA ILE A 230 -2.99 -1.77 -4.38
C ILE A 230 -1.62 -2.39 -4.12
N GLY A 231 -1.62 -3.43 -3.27
CA GLY A 231 -0.46 -4.23 -2.91
C GLY A 231 0.33 -3.67 -1.73
N GLY A 232 1.12 -4.58 -1.14
CA GLY A 232 2.00 -4.31 0.00
C GLY A 232 3.04 -3.21 -0.26
N ARG A 233 3.39 -2.43 0.76
CA ARG A 233 4.53 -1.49 0.73
C ARG A 233 5.42 -1.65 1.97
N SER A 234 6.68 -1.24 1.85
CA SER A 234 7.57 -1.13 3.00
C SER A 234 7.21 0.09 3.84
N ALA A 235 7.59 0.05 5.11
CA ALA A 235 7.31 1.10 6.06
C ALA A 235 7.96 2.44 5.64
N ASN A 236 9.15 2.40 5.00
CA ASN A 236 9.79 3.60 4.47
C ASN A 236 9.01 4.18 3.29
N ALA A 237 8.50 3.33 2.39
CA ALA A 237 7.67 3.78 1.29
C ALA A 237 6.38 4.45 1.79
N PHE A 238 5.78 3.92 2.86
CA PHE A 238 4.65 4.58 3.52
C PHE A 238 5.03 5.94 4.14
N ASP A 239 6.16 6.02 4.85
CA ASP A 239 6.63 7.28 5.45
C ASP A 239 6.81 8.37 4.39
N ASP A 240 7.45 8.06 3.25
CA ASP A 240 7.63 9.01 2.16
C ASP A 240 6.30 9.50 1.59
N MET A 241 5.32 8.60 1.46
CA MET A 241 3.99 8.92 0.94
C MET A 241 3.19 9.78 1.93
N ILE A 242 3.30 9.50 3.24
CA ILE A 242 2.64 10.28 4.29
C ILE A 242 3.28 11.66 4.38
N LEU A 243 4.61 11.77 4.42
CA LEU A 243 5.33 13.04 4.47
C LEU A 243 5.00 13.94 3.27
N ALA A 244 4.85 13.35 2.07
CA ALA A 244 4.45 14.09 0.88
C ALA A 244 2.97 14.53 0.88
N SER A 245 2.15 13.99 1.79
CA SER A 245 0.71 14.28 1.91
C SER A 245 0.34 15.23 3.05
N LEU A 246 1.26 15.44 4.00
CA LEU A 246 1.07 16.37 5.09
C LEU A 246 1.12 17.80 4.54
N PRO A 247 0.20 18.70 4.94
CA PRO A 247 0.30 20.11 4.57
C PRO A 247 1.64 20.67 5.05
N ASP A 248 2.35 21.37 4.16
CA ASP A 248 3.68 21.93 4.41
C ASP A 248 3.73 22.64 5.78
N SER A 249 4.60 22.18 6.67
CA SER A 249 5.03 22.93 7.85
C SER A 249 5.87 24.18 7.50
N LYS A 250 5.87 24.60 6.23
CA LYS A 250 6.49 25.83 5.76
C LYS A 250 5.44 26.92 5.52
N THR A 251 4.87 27.44 6.60
CA THR A 251 4.41 28.84 6.63
C THR A 251 4.85 29.49 7.94
N SER A 252 6.14 29.78 8.06
CA SER A 252 6.68 30.74 9.03
C SER A 252 8.18 30.87 8.81
N VAL A 253 8.62 31.87 8.04
CA VAL A 253 9.64 32.86 8.48
C VAL A 253 9.50 34.12 7.62
N ALA A 254 9.12 35.20 8.32
CA ALA A 254 9.38 36.62 8.11
C ALA A 254 9.23 37.25 6.71
N GLY A 255 8.19 38.07 6.56
CA GLY A 255 8.19 39.16 5.58
C GLY A 255 9.26 40.21 5.93
N PRO A 256 9.73 41.00 4.95
CA PRO A 256 10.71 42.05 5.21
C PRO A 256 10.07 43.17 6.02
N THR A 257 10.61 43.42 7.21
CA THR A 257 10.33 44.63 8.00
C THR A 257 10.93 45.85 7.26
N PRO A 258 10.22 46.99 7.18
CA PRO A 258 10.59 48.15 6.36
C PRO A 258 11.90 48.83 6.75
#